data_AF-A0A9X0C9S9-F1
#
_entry.id   AF-A0A9X0C9S9-F1
#
_cell.length_a   1.000
_cell.length_b   1.000
_cell.length_c   1.000
_cell.angle_alpha   90.00
_cell.angle_beta   90.00
_cell.angle_gamma   90.00
#
_symmetry.space_group_name_H-M   'P 1'
#
loop_
_entity.id
_entity.type
_entity.pdbx_description
1 polymer ?
#
loop_
_entity_poly.entity_id
_entity_poly.type
_entity_poly.pdbx_seq_one_letter_code
_entity_poly.pdbx_strand_id
1 'polypeptide(L)'
;MDTPDFTIPDDERANDAPSENVPKAKKTRRSRYDPEPDWSAMVRSKVTKSQHRVGQACDRCKLKKMKCTPDPRGCACCLVLNIPCQVTDRVTGETWVRGEAGQMRDLIEKLRKQTESLMEQITQLQQKNAQLQACLDGSYRATLMDHYEPVLDPRHHHHSLL
;
A
#
# COMPACT_ATOMS: atom_id res chain seq x y z
N MET A 1 42.45 23.51 -39.57
CA MET A 1 42.17 22.59 -38.44
C MET A 1 41.95 23.51 -37.27
N ASP A 2 40.73 24.02 -37.18
CA ASP A 2 40.37 25.14 -36.31
C ASP A 2 39.44 24.59 -35.24
N THR A 3 39.98 24.37 -34.05
CA THR A 3 39.21 24.00 -32.86
C THR A 3 38.61 25.27 -32.26
N PRO A 4 37.28 25.37 -32.09
CA PRO A 4 36.70 26.53 -31.44
C PRO A 4 36.99 26.49 -29.94
N ASP A 5 37.54 27.60 -29.45
CA ASP A 5 37.78 27.87 -28.03
C ASP A 5 36.44 28.09 -27.32
N PHE A 6 36.03 27.11 -26.50
CA PHE A 6 34.86 27.21 -25.64
C PHE A 6 35.29 27.74 -24.27
N THR A 7 35.54 29.04 -24.17
CA THR A 7 35.56 29.73 -22.88
C THR A 7 34.16 29.70 -22.27
N ILE A 8 33.98 28.90 -21.22
CA ILE A 8 32.80 28.90 -20.37
C ILE A 8 32.80 30.24 -19.61
N PRO A 9 31.73 31.06 -19.67
CA PRO A 9 31.64 32.27 -18.86
C PRO A 9 31.61 31.89 -17.38
N ASP A 10 32.47 32.52 -16.57
CA ASP A 10 32.45 32.39 -15.11
C ASP A 10 31.06 32.81 -14.60
N ASP A 11 30.27 31.82 -14.18
CA ASP A 11 28.97 32.00 -13.53
C ASP A 11 29.19 32.88 -12.29
N GLU A 12 28.56 34.06 -12.30
CA GLU A 12 28.71 35.06 -11.26
C GLU A 12 28.41 34.41 -9.90
N ARG A 13 29.45 34.37 -9.06
CA ARG A 13 29.37 33.86 -7.70
C ARG A 13 28.29 34.63 -6.97
N ALA A 14 27.12 34.02 -6.83
CA ALA A 14 26.01 34.57 -6.07
C ALA A 14 26.54 35.04 -4.71
N ASN A 15 26.38 36.34 -4.45
CA ASN A 15 26.72 36.95 -3.19
C ASN A 15 25.87 36.31 -2.08
N ASP A 16 26.42 35.29 -1.41
CA ASP A 16 25.99 34.86 -0.08
C ASP A 16 26.38 35.97 0.91
N ALA A 17 25.57 37.02 0.95
CA ALA A 17 25.62 38.01 2.02
C ALA A 17 25.38 37.27 3.36
N PRO A 18 26.28 37.38 4.35
CA PRO A 18 26.04 36.81 5.67
C PRO A 18 24.84 37.52 6.29
N SER A 19 23.71 36.81 6.36
CA SER A 19 22.55 37.23 7.12
C SER A 19 23.01 37.59 8.54
N GLU A 20 22.59 38.78 8.97
CA GLU A 20 22.97 39.44 10.20
C GLU A 20 23.02 38.50 11.40
N ASN A 21 24.01 38.75 12.24
CA ASN A 21 24.37 38.00 13.43
C ASN A 21 23.29 38.16 14.52
N VAL A 22 22.10 37.58 14.31
CA VAL A 22 21.07 37.50 15.36
C VAL A 22 21.58 36.55 16.44
N PRO A 23 21.72 36.99 17.71
CA PRO A 23 22.15 36.11 18.79
C PRO A 23 21.19 34.92 18.88
N LYS A 24 21.68 33.71 18.59
CA LYS A 24 20.91 32.48 18.78
C LYS A 24 20.51 32.41 20.26
N ALA A 25 19.23 32.64 20.55
CA ALA A 25 18.70 32.51 21.90
C ALA A 25 19.16 31.18 22.51
N LYS A 26 19.77 31.23 23.70
CA LYS A 26 20.20 30.04 24.43
C LYS A 26 18.96 29.17 24.65
N LYS A 27 18.89 28.03 23.95
CA LYS A 27 17.80 27.08 24.14
C LYS A 27 17.91 26.53 25.56
N THR A 28 17.01 26.95 26.43
CA THR A 28 16.83 26.37 27.76
C THR A 28 16.72 24.85 27.63
N ARG A 29 17.49 24.11 28.43
CA ARG A 29 17.38 22.64 28.45
C ARG A 29 15.95 22.31 28.87
N ARG A 30 15.26 21.53 28.02
CA ARG A 30 13.91 21.05 28.34
C ARG A 30 13.91 20.31 29.67
N SER A 31 12.88 20.56 30.47
CA SER A 31 12.63 19.82 31.70
C SER A 31 12.37 18.35 31.36
N ARG A 32 12.63 17.47 32.34
CA ARG A 32 12.37 16.03 32.20
C ARG A 32 10.89 15.74 31.92
N TYR A 33 9.98 16.58 32.43
CA TYR A 33 8.53 16.43 32.31
C TYR A 33 7.92 17.18 31.13
N ASP A 34 8.71 17.90 30.33
CA ASP A 34 8.18 18.54 29.13
C ASP A 34 7.77 17.48 28.09
N PRO A 35 6.61 17.66 27.42
CA PRO A 35 6.18 16.76 26.36
C PRO A 35 7.21 16.70 25.22
N GLU A 36 7.24 15.57 24.51
CA GLU A 36 8.16 15.41 23.39
C GLU A 36 7.71 16.28 22.20
N PRO A 37 8.60 17.13 21.65
CA PRO A 37 8.26 18.01 20.55
C PRO A 37 8.07 17.20 19.26
N ASP A 38 7.27 17.75 18.35
CA ASP A 38 7.18 17.23 16.99
C ASP A 38 8.53 17.41 16.27
N TRP A 39 9.31 16.33 16.26
CA TRP A 39 10.60 16.27 15.59
C TRP A 39 10.45 16.38 14.07
N SER A 40 9.38 15.85 13.52
CA SER A 40 9.14 15.83 12.08
C SER A 40 8.79 17.21 11.56
N ALA A 41 7.99 18.01 12.28
CA ALA A 41 7.77 19.41 11.92
C ALA A 41 9.09 20.19 11.81
N MET A 42 10.00 19.99 12.77
CA MET A 42 11.30 20.66 12.77
C MET A 42 12.27 20.12 11.71
N VAL A 43 12.11 18.87 11.26
CA VAL A 43 12.86 18.35 10.11
C VAL A 43 12.29 18.91 8.81
N ARG A 44 10.97 18.87 8.61
CA ARG A 44 10.26 19.44 7.45
C ARG A 44 10.68 20.90 7.21
N SER A 45 10.77 21.70 8.28
CA SER A 45 11.21 23.11 8.18
C SER A 45 12.69 23.31 7.80
N LYS A 46 13.51 22.25 7.80
CA LYS A 46 14.96 22.27 7.53
C LYS A 46 15.37 21.34 6.38
N VAL A 47 14.41 20.79 5.64
CA VAL A 47 14.70 19.98 4.46
C VAL A 47 15.24 20.90 3.36
N THR A 48 16.56 20.94 3.19
CA THR A 48 17.21 21.56 2.03
C THR A 48 17.57 20.49 1.00
N LYS A 49 17.37 20.80 -0.29
CA LYS A 49 17.37 19.84 -1.43
C LYS A 49 18.73 19.27 -1.84
N SER A 50 19.80 19.38 -1.05
CA SER A 50 21.14 19.02 -1.53
C SER A 50 21.92 18.22 -0.51
N GLN A 51 21.80 16.88 -0.56
CA GLN A 51 22.86 15.89 -0.25
C GLN A 51 22.31 14.46 -0.36
N HIS A 52 22.77 13.72 -1.38
CA HIS A 52 22.19 12.44 -1.80
C HIS A 52 22.80 11.18 -1.17
N ARG A 53 23.75 11.26 -0.22
CA ARG A 53 24.52 10.06 0.16
C ARG A 53 24.85 9.92 1.66
N VAL A 54 23.83 9.75 2.49
CA VAL A 54 23.93 9.10 3.81
C VAL A 54 22.62 8.37 4.09
N GLY A 55 22.67 7.14 4.63
CA GLY A 55 21.47 6.40 5.04
C GLY A 55 20.54 7.27 5.88
N GLN A 56 19.24 7.23 5.58
CA GLN A 56 18.25 8.13 6.17
C GLN A 56 18.03 7.81 7.65
N ALA A 57 18.65 8.60 8.54
CA ALA A 57 18.34 8.61 9.96
C ALA A 57 16.90 9.10 10.18
N CYS A 58 16.24 8.64 11.26
CA CYS A 58 14.94 9.17 11.65
C CYS A 58 15.03 10.62 12.14
N ASP A 59 13.91 11.33 12.14
CA ASP A 59 13.85 12.77 12.40
C ASP A 59 14.37 13.13 13.80
N ARG A 60 14.04 12.29 14.79
CA ARG A 60 14.51 12.43 16.17
C ARG A 60 16.02 12.27 16.29
N CYS A 61 16.59 11.21 15.71
CA CYS A 61 18.03 10.97 15.72
C CYS A 61 18.78 12.07 14.95
N LYS A 62 18.20 12.55 13.85
CA LYS A 62 18.73 13.64 13.04
C LYS A 62 18.82 14.94 13.84
N LEU A 63 17.76 15.32 14.56
CA LEU A 63 17.75 16.56 15.35
C LEU A 63 18.56 16.46 16.66
N LYS A 64 18.56 15.30 17.33
CA LYS A 64 19.38 15.06 18.52
C LYS A 64 20.84 14.74 18.21
N LYS A 65 21.20 14.57 16.94
CA LYS A 65 22.55 14.19 16.49
C LYS A 65 23.07 12.93 17.20
N MET A 66 22.24 11.89 17.25
CA MET A 66 22.57 10.60 17.87
C MET A 66 22.51 9.47 16.84
N LYS A 67 23.16 8.33 17.15
CA LYS A 67 23.19 7.15 16.26
C LYS A 67 21.77 6.65 15.98
N CYS A 68 21.47 6.36 14.71
CA CYS A 68 20.21 5.77 14.27
C CYS A 68 20.49 4.39 13.69
N THR A 69 19.89 3.34 14.25
CA THR A 69 19.95 2.00 13.67
C THR A 69 18.92 1.85 12.55
N PRO A 70 19.20 1.06 11.49
CA PRO A 70 18.33 0.93 10.31
C PRO A 70 17.31 -0.22 10.43
N ASP A 71 16.71 -0.45 11.60
CA ASP A 71 15.72 -1.52 11.79
C ASP A 71 14.36 -1.13 11.15
N PRO A 72 13.71 -2.03 10.37
CA PRO A 72 12.40 -1.79 9.76
C PRO A 72 11.32 -1.35 10.74
N ARG A 73 11.27 -1.86 11.97
CA ARG A 73 10.23 -1.50 12.96
C ARG A 73 10.47 -0.15 13.64
N GLY A 74 11.66 0.41 13.50
CA GLY A 74 12.08 1.62 14.20
C GLY A 74 13.50 1.48 14.73
N CYS A 75 14.23 2.60 14.85
CA CYS A 75 15.56 2.53 15.43
C CYS A 75 15.51 2.15 16.92
N ALA A 76 16.60 1.56 17.44
CA ALA A 76 16.67 1.03 18.80
C ALA A 76 16.29 2.08 19.87
N CYS A 77 16.73 3.34 19.68
CA CYS A 77 16.41 4.43 20.60
C CYS A 77 14.92 4.81 20.62
N CYS A 78 14.22 4.72 19.49
CA CYS A 78 12.79 5.00 19.42
C CYS A 78 11.97 3.84 19.98
N LEU A 79 12.39 2.60 19.70
CA LEU A 79 11.74 1.40 20.23
C LEU A 79 11.81 1.33 21.76
N VAL A 80 12.98 1.57 22.37
CA VAL A 80 13.13 1.56 23.83
C VAL A 80 12.27 2.63 24.52
N LEU A 81 12.08 3.78 23.86
CA LEU A 81 11.25 4.86 24.39
C LEU A 81 9.77 4.70 24.06
N ASN A 82 9.41 3.66 23.31
CA ASN A 82 8.05 3.39 22.84
C ASN A 82 7.42 4.60 22.11
N ILE A 83 8.20 5.26 21.26
CA ILE A 83 7.76 6.41 20.45
C ILE A 83 7.83 6.09 18.96
N PRO A 84 6.96 6.68 18.13
CA PRO A 84 6.96 6.43 16.69
C PRO A 84 8.29 6.88 16.05
N CYS A 85 8.92 5.99 15.30
CA CYS A 85 10.15 6.28 14.58
C CYS A 85 9.81 6.95 13.24
N GLN A 86 9.64 8.27 13.23
CA GLN A 86 9.24 9.00 12.03
C GLN A 86 10.44 9.37 11.14
N VAL A 87 10.20 9.34 9.84
CA VAL A 87 11.18 9.65 8.81
C VAL A 87 10.53 10.58 7.80
N THR A 88 11.08 11.79 7.67
CA THR A 88 10.65 12.75 6.65
C THR A 88 11.46 12.55 5.37
N ASP A 89 10.77 12.28 4.27
CA ASP A 89 11.36 12.26 2.93
C ASP A 89 11.78 13.69 2.52
N ARG A 90 12.99 13.80 1.96
CA ARG A 90 13.56 15.09 1.56
C ARG A 90 13.05 15.57 0.21
N VAL A 91 12.53 14.65 -0.62
CA VAL A 91 12.02 14.98 -1.95
C VAL A 91 10.58 15.46 -1.85
N THR A 92 9.70 14.63 -1.26
CA THR A 92 8.27 14.94 -1.11
C THR A 92 7.99 15.86 0.09
N GLY A 93 8.85 15.88 1.11
CA GLY A 93 8.60 16.58 2.37
C GLY A 93 7.59 15.85 3.27
N GLU A 94 7.10 14.69 2.86
CA GLU A 94 6.15 13.89 3.61
C GLU A 94 6.84 13.13 4.73
N THR A 95 6.14 12.98 5.85
CA THR A 95 6.62 12.23 7.02
C THR A 95 5.86 10.94 7.13
N TRP A 96 6.60 9.84 7.19
CA TRP A 96 6.06 8.49 7.33
C TRP A 96 6.69 7.78 8.53
N VAL A 97 6.02 6.78 9.07
CA VAL A 97 6.60 5.92 10.10
C VAL A 97 7.61 4.98 9.43
N ARG A 98 8.77 4.78 10.05
CA ARG A 98 9.80 3.86 9.55
C ARG A 98 9.20 2.47 9.36
N GLY A 99 9.41 1.91 8.17
CA GLY A 99 8.93 0.58 7.80
C GLY A 99 7.44 0.49 7.47
N GLU A 100 6.69 1.59 7.57
CA GLU A 100 5.26 1.64 7.23
C GLU A 100 5.01 1.17 5.80
N ALA A 101 5.80 1.65 4.82
CA ALA A 101 5.69 1.22 3.44
C ALA A 101 5.92 -0.29 3.26
N GLY A 102 6.77 -0.91 4.08
CA GLY A 102 6.98 -2.37 4.07
C GLY A 102 5.76 -3.10 4.61
N GLN A 103 5.27 -2.68 5.77
CA GLN A 103 4.08 -3.26 6.41
C GLN A 103 2.83 -3.10 5.52
N MET A 104 2.69 -1.96 4.84
CA MET A 104 1.60 -1.75 3.88
C MET A 104 1.69 -2.71 2.70
N ARG A 105 2.89 -2.99 2.17
CA ARG A 105 3.05 -3.99 1.10
C ARG A 105 2.66 -5.38 1.57
N ASP A 106 3.13 -5.80 2.74
CA ASP A 106 2.79 -7.12 3.32
C ASP A 106 1.28 -7.26 3.55
N LEU A 107 0.64 -6.18 4.05
CA LEU A 107 -0.80 -6.14 4.26
C LEU A 107 -1.57 -6.21 2.93
N ILE A 108 -1.14 -5.46 1.92
CA ILE A 108 -1.74 -5.49 0.59
C ILE A 108 -1.63 -6.91 0.00
N GLU A 109 -0.47 -7.57 0.13
CA GLU A 109 -0.30 -8.95 -0.34
C GLU A 109 -1.23 -9.92 0.38
N LYS A 110 -1.32 -9.82 1.71
CA LYS A 110 -2.23 -10.64 2.51
C LYS A 110 -3.68 -10.44 2.08
N LEU A 111 -4.12 -9.19 1.93
CA LEU A 111 -5.48 -8.85 1.50
C LEU A 111 -5.76 -9.38 0.10
N ARG A 112 -4.82 -9.25 -0.84
CA ARG A 112 -4.96 -9.80 -2.20
C ARG A 112 -5.18 -11.32 -2.19
N LYS A 113 -4.38 -12.06 -1.41
CA LYS A 113 -4.53 -13.52 -1.25
C LYS A 113 -5.90 -13.90 -0.66
N GLN A 114 -6.38 -13.11 0.32
CA GLN A 114 -7.71 -13.33 0.89
C GLN A 114 -8.82 -13.09 -0.14
N THR A 115 -8.71 -12.02 -0.94
CA THR A 115 -9.66 -11.75 -2.02
C THR A 115 -9.68 -12.88 -3.05
N GLU A 116 -8.51 -13.36 -3.48
CA GLU A 116 -8.39 -14.46 -4.44
C GLU A 116 -9.04 -15.75 -3.91
N SER A 117 -8.75 -16.13 -2.66
CA SER A 117 -9.35 -17.31 -2.03
C SER A 117 -10.88 -17.20 -1.89
N LEU A 118 -11.39 -16.02 -1.55
CA LEU A 118 -12.84 -15.79 -1.47
C LEU A 118 -13.49 -15.84 -2.85
N MET A 119 -12.84 -15.29 -3.88
CA MET A 119 -13.31 -15.37 -5.25
C MET A 119 -13.39 -16.83 -5.73
N GLU A 120 -12.39 -17.65 -5.42
CA GLU A 120 -12.41 -19.07 -5.74
C GLU A 120 -13.55 -19.83 -5.03
N GLN A 121 -13.82 -19.51 -3.76
CA GLN A 121 -14.95 -20.09 -3.05
C GLN A 121 -16.29 -19.69 -3.69
N ILE A 122 -16.43 -18.43 -4.11
CA ILE A 122 -17.64 -17.94 -4.78
C ILE A 122 -17.83 -18.66 -6.11
N THR A 123 -16.79 -18.82 -6.93
CA THR A 123 -16.89 -19.51 -8.22
C THR A 123 -17.26 -20.98 -8.05
N GLN A 124 -16.66 -21.66 -7.06
CA GLN A 124 -17.01 -23.05 -6.73
C GLN A 124 -18.48 -23.18 -6.29
N LEU A 125 -18.97 -22.27 -5.45
CA LEU A 125 -20.37 -22.27 -5.02
C LEU A 125 -21.33 -21.96 -6.19
N GLN A 126 -20.98 -21.00 -7.04
CA GLN A 126 -21.76 -20.70 -8.24
C GLN A 126 -21.83 -21.90 -9.20
N GLN A 127 -20.71 -22.60 -9.40
CA GLN A 127 -20.68 -23.81 -10.22
C GLN A 127 -21.57 -24.92 -9.64
N LYS A 128 -21.49 -25.17 -8.33
CA LYS A 128 -22.35 -26.16 -7.66
C LYS A 128 -23.82 -25.78 -7.76
N ASN A 129 -24.16 -24.50 -7.54
CA ASN A 129 -25.53 -24.03 -7.69
C ASN A 129 -26.05 -24.23 -9.12
N ALA A 130 -25.23 -23.92 -10.14
CA ALA A 130 -25.60 -24.15 -11.54
C ALA A 130 -25.80 -25.64 -11.85
N GLN A 131 -24.94 -26.52 -11.32
CA GLN A 131 -25.10 -27.98 -11.45
C GLN A 131 -26.41 -28.47 -10.82
N LEU A 132 -26.70 -28.02 -9.59
CA LEU A 132 -27.94 -28.37 -8.90
C LEU A 132 -29.17 -27.88 -9.69
N GLN A 133 -29.12 -26.65 -10.21
CA GLN A 133 -30.19 -26.11 -11.05
C GLN A 133 -30.40 -26.97 -12.31
N ALA A 134 -29.32 -27.35 -12.99
CA ALA A 134 -29.40 -28.21 -14.18
C ALA A 134 -29.99 -29.61 -13.87
N CYS A 135 -29.63 -30.20 -12.72
CA CYS A 135 -30.22 -31.47 -12.28
C CYS A 135 -31.72 -31.34 -12.00
N LEU A 136 -32.14 -30.25 -11.34
CA LEU A 136 -33.56 -29.96 -11.08
C LEU A 136 -34.33 -29.75 -12.39
N ASP A 137 -33.79 -28.95 -13.31
CA ASP A 137 -34.41 -28.69 -14.61
C ASP A 137 -34.53 -29.96 -15.46
N GLY A 138 -33.50 -30.82 -15.44
CA GLY A 138 -33.50 -32.11 -16.13
C GLY A 138 -34.51 -33.10 -15.55
N SER A 139 -34.58 -33.20 -14.21
CA SER A 139 -35.58 -34.01 -13.52
C SER A 139 -36.99 -33.54 -13.85
N TYR A 140 -37.26 -32.24 -13.78
CA TYR A 140 -38.55 -31.64 -14.10
C TYR A 140 -38.97 -31.95 -15.54
N ARG A 141 -38.04 -31.79 -16.50
CA ARG A 141 -38.28 -32.06 -17.92
C ARG A 141 -38.57 -33.54 -18.20
N ALA A 142 -37.91 -34.47 -17.50
CA ALA A 142 -38.16 -35.91 -17.64
C ALA A 142 -39.56 -36.29 -17.14
N THR A 143 -39.94 -35.86 -15.92
CA THR A 143 -41.29 -36.10 -15.39
C THR A 143 -42.40 -35.48 -16.24
N LEU A 144 -42.16 -34.31 -16.86
CA LEU A 144 -43.17 -33.67 -17.71
C LEU A 144 -43.42 -34.43 -19.03
N MET A 145 -42.43 -35.16 -19.53
CA MET A 145 -42.52 -35.92 -20.79
C MET A 145 -43.14 -37.31 -20.60
N ASP A 146 -42.84 -38.02 -19.50
CA ASP A 146 -43.42 -39.34 -19.20
C ASP A 146 -44.94 -39.30 -18.95
N HIS A 147 -45.50 -38.14 -18.61
CA HIS A 147 -46.95 -37.96 -18.42
C HIS A 147 -47.70 -37.55 -19.70
N TYR A 148 -47.02 -37.40 -20.84
CA TYR A 148 -47.63 -37.00 -22.13
C TYR A 148 -47.35 -38.02 -23.24
N GLU A 149 -47.35 -39.32 -22.93
CA GLU A 149 -47.44 -40.36 -23.96
C GLU A 149 -48.92 -40.74 -24.17
N PRO A 150 -49.61 -40.22 -25.21
CA PRO A 150 -50.95 -40.69 -25.52
C PRO A 150 -50.86 -42.13 -26.00
N VAL A 151 -51.54 -43.04 -25.30
CA VAL A 151 -51.72 -44.44 -25.67
C VAL A 151 -52.37 -44.49 -27.07
N LEU A 152 -51.55 -44.54 -28.11
CA LEU A 152 -51.95 -44.91 -29.45
C LEU A 152 -51.68 -46.41 -29.60
N ASP A 153 -52.58 -47.23 -29.07
CA ASP A 153 -52.64 -48.65 -29.37
C ASP A 153 -53.66 -48.88 -30.50
N PRO A 154 -53.25 -49.22 -31.75
CA PRO A 154 -54.18 -49.41 -32.87
C PRO A 154 -54.85 -50.79 -32.88
N ARG A 155 -54.64 -51.64 -31.88
CA ARG A 155 -55.16 -53.02 -31.88
C ARG A 155 -56.45 -53.11 -31.09
N HIS A 156 -57.57 -52.93 -31.78
CA HIS A 156 -58.80 -53.76 -31.69
C HIS A 156 -60.01 -52.93 -32.13
N HIS A 157 -60.56 -53.24 -33.31
CA HIS A 157 -61.99 -53.41 -33.51
C HIS A 157 -62.22 -54.21 -34.80
N HIS A 158 -62.18 -55.53 -34.62
CA HIS A 158 -62.76 -56.50 -35.55
C HIS A 158 -64.26 -56.56 -35.21
N HIS A 159 -65.14 -56.11 -36.10
CA HIS A 159 -66.33 -56.87 -36.49
C HIS A 159 -67.13 -56.14 -37.58
N SER A 160 -67.23 -56.82 -38.73
CA SER A 160 -68.28 -56.65 -39.73
C SER A 160 -69.66 -56.69 -39.10
N LEU A 161 -70.63 -55.99 -39.70
CA LEU A 161 -71.99 -56.50 -39.95
C LEU A 161 -72.70 -55.57 -40.95
N LEU A 162 -73.05 -56.19 -42.09
CA LEU A 162 -74.19 -55.97 -43.00
C LEU A 162 -74.50 -54.57 -43.54
#